data_AF-A0AAU1KVZ3-F1
#
_entry.id   AF-A0AAU1KVZ3-F1
#
_cell.length_a   1.000
_cell.length_b   1.000
_cell.length_c   1.000
_cell.angle_alpha   90.00
_cell.angle_beta   90.00
_cell.angle_gamma   90.00
#
_symmetry.space_group_name_H-M   'P 1'
#
loop_
_entity.id
_entity.type
_entity.pdbx_description
1 polymer ?
#
loop_
_entity_poly.entity_id
_entity_poly.type
_entity_poly.pdbx_seq_one_letter_code
_entity_poly.pdbx_strand_id
1 'polypeptide(L)'
;MRDHQDAEERWLAKEAEREELALLRGAQRRAAQARIRARRYERQESGLHRPTRALVLAPGLRAEMQHRGLLKEWEPVPAEAPKAGQTLGGTGPHAGAGLTGRLIVALPETLSVPLERGVCWNNQPHVQALQAWTDRWGPGPAAGRSAAPPEALAERERSTALVMTTGDVVRAGLERVLQE
;
A
#
# COMPACT_ATOMS: atom_id res chain seq x y z
N MET A 1 3.60 22.16 -19.19
CA MET A 1 3.62 21.14 -18.09
C MET A 1 3.15 21.74 -16.76
N ARG A 2 3.57 22.98 -16.44
CA ARG A 2 3.12 23.79 -15.29
C ARG A 2 1.62 24.14 -15.33
N ASP A 3 1.11 24.47 -16.52
CA ASP A 3 -0.22 25.09 -16.68
C ASP A 3 -1.39 24.25 -16.14
N HIS A 4 -1.28 22.92 -16.19
CA HIS A 4 -2.32 22.00 -15.67
C HIS A 4 -2.22 21.77 -14.16
N GLN A 5 -1.02 21.80 -13.57
CA GLN A 5 -0.85 21.74 -12.11
C GLN A 5 -1.38 23.03 -11.49
N ASP A 6 -1.08 24.16 -12.12
CA ASP A 6 -1.59 25.47 -11.72
C ASP A 6 -3.12 25.55 -11.83
N ALA A 7 -3.74 24.82 -12.77
CA ALA A 7 -5.20 24.76 -12.91
C ALA A 7 -5.87 23.96 -11.78
N GLU A 8 -5.28 22.82 -11.39
CA GLU A 8 -5.79 22.00 -10.28
C GLU A 8 -5.63 22.70 -8.94
N GLU A 9 -4.49 23.32 -8.68
CA GLU A 9 -4.24 24.10 -7.46
C GLU A 9 -5.20 25.29 -7.34
N ARG A 10 -5.42 26.02 -8.44
CA ARG A 10 -6.41 27.10 -8.49
C ARG A 10 -7.84 26.60 -8.24
N TRP A 11 -8.19 25.42 -8.74
CA TRP A 11 -9.49 24.81 -8.47
C TRP A 11 -9.64 24.40 -7.00
N LEU A 12 -8.61 23.77 -6.41
CA LEU A 12 -8.62 23.38 -5.00
C LEU A 12 -8.78 24.58 -4.07
N ALA A 13 -8.10 25.68 -4.37
CA ALA A 13 -8.24 26.92 -3.61
C ALA A 13 -9.70 27.45 -3.65
N LYS A 14 -10.32 27.47 -4.84
CA LYS A 14 -11.72 27.90 -5.01
C LYS A 14 -12.72 26.99 -4.29
N GLU A 15 -12.51 25.68 -4.31
CA GLU A 15 -13.39 24.74 -3.60
C GLU A 15 -13.22 24.85 -2.08
N ALA A 16 -12.00 25.10 -1.61
CA ALA A 16 -11.75 25.32 -0.20
C ALA A 16 -12.42 26.61 0.31
N GLU A 17 -12.41 27.67 -0.50
CA GLU A 17 -13.13 28.90 -0.23
C GLU A 17 -14.66 28.67 -0.25
N ARG A 18 -15.18 27.97 -1.26
CA ARG A 18 -16.61 27.66 -1.40
C ARG A 18 -17.18 26.83 -0.25
N GLU A 19 -16.40 25.90 0.29
CA GLU A 19 -16.76 25.11 1.47
C GLU A 19 -16.40 25.82 2.79
N GLU A 20 -15.92 27.07 2.71
CA GLU A 20 -15.51 27.89 3.85
C GLU A 20 -14.57 27.14 4.81
N LEU A 21 -13.65 26.36 4.25
CA LEU A 21 -12.80 25.43 5.02
C LEU A 21 -12.02 26.11 6.15
N ALA A 22 -11.71 27.39 5.97
CA ALA A 22 -11.03 28.22 6.97
C ALA A 22 -11.88 28.46 8.23
N LEU A 23 -13.21 28.49 8.10
CA LEU A 23 -14.16 28.72 9.19
C LEU A 23 -14.59 27.42 9.89
N LEU A 24 -14.48 26.29 9.20
CA LEU A 24 -14.88 24.98 9.72
C LEU A 24 -13.85 24.36 10.68
N ARG A 25 -14.34 23.63 11.69
CA ARG A 25 -13.49 22.85 12.62
C ARG A 25 -14.02 21.42 12.81
N GLY A 26 -13.15 20.56 13.35
CA GLY A 26 -13.50 19.20 13.79
C GLY A 26 -14.17 18.35 12.70
N ALA A 27 -15.29 17.72 13.05
CA ALA A 27 -16.03 16.82 12.16
C ALA A 27 -16.54 17.52 10.88
N GLN A 28 -16.98 18.77 10.99
CA GLN A 28 -17.48 19.54 9.85
C GLN A 28 -16.38 19.80 8.82
N ARG A 29 -15.17 20.15 9.28
CA ARG A 29 -14.01 20.33 8.40
C ARG A 29 -13.63 19.02 7.71
N ARG A 30 -13.66 17.88 8.42
CA ARG A 30 -13.39 16.56 7.83
C ARG A 30 -14.41 16.19 6.75
N ALA A 31 -15.70 16.45 6.99
CA ALA A 31 -16.76 16.20 6.02
C ALA A 31 -16.62 17.08 4.77
N ALA A 32 -16.30 18.38 4.93
CA ALA A 32 -16.03 19.29 3.82
C ALA A 32 -14.81 18.83 3.00
N GLN A 33 -13.71 18.44 3.66
CA GLN A 33 -12.54 17.87 2.98
C GLN A 33 -12.88 16.57 2.23
N ALA A 34 -13.74 15.71 2.78
CA ALA A 34 -14.20 14.51 2.11
C ALA A 34 -14.97 14.83 0.82
N ARG A 35 -15.87 15.83 0.85
CA ARG A 35 -16.60 16.30 -0.35
C ARG A 35 -15.66 16.86 -1.42
N ILE A 36 -14.71 17.72 -1.04
CA ILE A 36 -13.73 18.28 -1.99
C ILE A 36 -12.90 17.16 -2.62
N ARG A 37 -12.49 16.16 -1.84
CA ARG A 37 -11.78 14.98 -2.36
C ARG A 37 -12.63 14.18 -3.35
N ALA A 38 -13.91 13.95 -3.05
CA ALA A 38 -14.82 13.25 -3.96
C ALA A 38 -14.99 14.02 -5.29
N ARG A 39 -15.24 15.33 -5.24
CA ARG A 39 -15.34 16.17 -6.46
C ARG A 39 -14.03 16.23 -7.25
N ARG A 40 -12.89 16.21 -6.56
CA ARG A 40 -11.58 16.16 -7.21
C ARG A 40 -11.44 14.86 -8.02
N TYR A 41 -11.85 13.74 -7.43
CA TYR A 41 -11.81 12.43 -8.06
C TYR A 41 -12.67 12.40 -9.35
N GLU A 42 -13.90 12.90 -9.30
CA GLU A 42 -14.79 13.02 -10.47
C GLU A 42 -14.18 13.87 -11.60
N ARG A 43 -13.54 15.00 -11.25
CA ARG A 43 -12.87 15.87 -12.24
C ARG A 43 -11.64 15.22 -12.87
N GLN A 44 -10.98 14.34 -12.14
CA GLN A 44 -9.85 13.59 -12.68
C GLN A 44 -10.32 12.41 -13.56
N GLU A 45 -11.41 11.72 -13.20
CA GLU A 45 -12.01 10.68 -14.05
C GLU A 45 -12.55 11.25 -15.38
N SER A 46 -13.11 12.47 -15.36
CA SER A 46 -13.58 13.17 -16.57
C SER A 46 -12.46 13.80 -17.41
N GLY A 47 -11.20 13.65 -17.03
CA GLY A 47 -10.04 14.17 -17.77
C GLY A 47 -9.85 15.69 -17.69
N LEU A 48 -10.67 16.40 -16.90
CA LEU A 48 -10.55 17.87 -16.70
C LEU A 48 -9.27 18.23 -15.94
N HIS A 49 -8.81 17.35 -15.07
CA HIS A 49 -7.50 17.44 -14.43
C HIS A 49 -6.61 16.29 -14.88
N ARG A 50 -5.30 16.56 -14.97
CA ARG A 50 -4.32 15.55 -15.40
C ARG A 50 -4.38 14.34 -14.46
N PRO A 51 -4.30 13.10 -14.98
CA PRO A 51 -4.26 11.94 -14.12
C PRO A 51 -3.05 12.04 -13.19
N THR A 52 -3.29 12.01 -11.89
CA THR A 52 -2.23 11.88 -10.89
C THR A 52 -1.51 10.55 -11.10
N ARG A 53 -0.30 10.40 -10.54
CA ARG A 53 0.43 9.12 -10.57
C ARG A 53 -0.46 7.94 -10.13
N ALA A 54 -1.41 8.19 -9.22
CA ALA A 54 -2.39 7.21 -8.78
C ALA A 54 -3.38 6.79 -9.88
N LEU A 55 -3.79 7.70 -10.76
CA LEU A 55 -4.69 7.39 -11.87
C LEU A 55 -4.00 6.64 -13.00
N VAL A 56 -2.72 6.93 -13.24
CA VAL A 56 -1.89 6.11 -14.14
C VAL A 56 -1.72 4.70 -13.57
N LEU A 57 -1.47 4.58 -12.27
CA LEU A 57 -1.26 3.29 -11.59
C LEU A 57 -2.55 2.47 -11.41
N ALA A 58 -3.69 3.13 -11.20
CA ALA A 58 -4.92 2.47 -10.74
C ALA A 58 -5.41 1.34 -11.65
N PRO A 59 -5.41 1.46 -13.00
CA PRO A 59 -5.82 0.36 -13.88
C PRO A 59 -4.96 -0.89 -13.71
N GLY A 60 -3.62 -0.77 -13.79
CA GLY A 60 -2.73 -1.93 -13.65
C GLY A 60 -2.70 -2.48 -12.23
N LEU A 61 -2.81 -1.61 -11.20
CA LEU A 61 -2.97 -2.07 -9.83
C LEU A 61 -4.26 -2.86 -9.64
N ARG A 62 -5.38 -2.39 -10.21
CA ARG A 62 -6.66 -3.12 -10.17
C ARG A 62 -6.54 -4.47 -10.87
N ALA A 63 -5.94 -4.51 -12.07
CA ALA A 63 -5.72 -5.75 -12.80
C ALA A 63 -4.86 -6.74 -11.99
N GLU A 64 -3.80 -6.26 -11.35
CA GLU A 64 -2.92 -7.09 -10.52
C GLU A 64 -3.62 -7.60 -9.27
N MET A 65 -4.36 -6.73 -8.57
CA MET A 65 -5.15 -7.12 -7.41
C MET A 65 -6.24 -8.13 -7.79
N GLN A 66 -6.86 -8.00 -8.97
CA GLN A 66 -7.83 -8.96 -9.48
C GLN A 66 -7.17 -10.31 -9.77
N HIS A 67 -6.02 -10.29 -10.46
CA HIS A 67 -5.25 -11.49 -10.78
C HIS A 67 -4.85 -12.27 -9.52
N ARG A 68 -4.47 -11.57 -8.44
CA ARG A 68 -4.12 -12.16 -7.14
C ARG A 68 -5.33 -12.48 -6.24
N GLY A 69 -6.55 -12.22 -6.70
CA GLY A 69 -7.76 -12.44 -5.89
C GLY A 69 -7.86 -11.53 -4.65
N LEU A 70 -7.23 -10.35 -4.69
CA LEU A 70 -7.24 -9.35 -3.61
C LEU A 70 -8.46 -8.44 -3.65
N LEU A 71 -9.13 -8.31 -4.80
CA LEU A 71 -10.38 -7.54 -4.96
C LEU A 71 -11.61 -8.33 -4.49
N LYS A 72 -11.62 -8.69 -3.22
CA LYS A 72 -12.77 -9.30 -2.55
C LYS A 72 -12.98 -8.65 -1.19
N GLU A 73 -14.10 -8.98 -0.56
CA GLU A 73 -14.33 -8.58 0.81
C GLU A 73 -13.39 -9.34 1.74
N TRP A 74 -12.68 -8.59 2.55
CA TRP A 74 -11.77 -9.10 3.57
C TRP A 74 -12.24 -8.61 4.93
N GLU A 75 -12.03 -9.45 5.93
CA GLU A 75 -12.13 -9.07 7.33
C GLU A 75 -11.31 -7.79 7.61
N PRO A 76 -11.75 -6.91 8.52
CA PRO A 76 -10.94 -5.77 8.93
C PRO A 76 -9.57 -6.22 9.47
N VAL A 77 -8.53 -5.45 9.15
CA VAL A 77 -7.19 -5.69 9.73
C VAL A 77 -7.28 -5.51 11.26
N PRO A 78 -6.75 -6.46 12.06
CA PRO A 78 -6.70 -6.32 13.52
C PRO A 78 -6.01 -5.02 13.94
N ALA A 79 -6.46 -4.40 15.03
CA ALA A 79 -5.94 -3.10 15.46
C ALA A 79 -4.46 -3.18 15.89
N GLU A 80 -4.06 -4.34 16.40
CA GLU A 80 -2.73 -4.74 16.83
C GLU A 80 -1.84 -5.22 15.69
N ALA A 81 -2.38 -5.39 14.48
CA ALA A 81 -1.58 -5.84 13.34
C ALA A 81 -0.49 -4.80 13.05
N PRO A 82 0.76 -5.21 12.82
CA PRO A 82 1.84 -4.30 12.47
C PRO A 82 1.48 -3.52 11.20
N LYS A 83 1.19 -2.22 11.34
CA LYS A 83 0.89 -1.35 10.20
C LYS A 83 2.19 -1.00 9.49
N ALA A 84 2.35 -1.54 8.28
CA ALA A 84 3.46 -1.32 7.35
C ALA A 84 4.83 -1.88 7.79
N GLY A 85 5.36 -2.79 6.96
CA GLY A 85 6.80 -2.96 6.75
C GLY A 85 7.65 -3.44 7.94
N GLN A 86 7.08 -4.06 8.98
CA GLN A 86 7.89 -4.74 9.98
C GLN A 86 8.04 -6.22 9.68
N THR A 87 9.30 -6.55 9.43
CA THR A 87 9.86 -7.86 9.16
C THR A 87 9.83 -8.76 10.40
N LEU A 88 8.77 -9.56 10.53
CA LEU A 88 8.92 -10.84 11.22
C LEU A 88 9.77 -11.73 10.30
N GLY A 89 11.05 -11.93 10.65
CA GLY A 89 11.99 -12.77 9.90
C GLY A 89 12.94 -12.07 8.91
N GLY A 90 12.94 -10.75 8.82
CA GLY A 90 13.84 -10.01 7.91
C GLY A 90 15.09 -9.50 8.60
N THR A 91 16.24 -9.96 8.16
CA THR A 91 17.54 -9.37 8.48
C THR A 91 18.21 -8.98 7.19
N GLY A 92 18.36 -7.68 6.96
CA GLY A 92 19.21 -7.16 5.89
C GLY A 92 18.61 -6.01 5.09
N PRO A 93 19.42 -5.36 4.23
CA PRO A 93 19.15 -4.13 3.46
C PRO A 93 18.07 -4.28 2.36
N HIS A 94 17.15 -5.22 2.53
CA HIS A 94 16.24 -5.73 1.51
C HIS A 94 14.84 -5.10 1.58
N ALA A 95 14.79 -3.78 1.37
CA ALA A 95 13.66 -3.21 0.62
C ALA A 95 13.70 -3.62 -0.87
N GLY A 96 14.64 -4.49 -1.26
CA GLY A 96 15.06 -4.84 -2.62
C GLY A 96 16.41 -4.18 -2.93
N ALA A 97 17.41 -4.95 -3.39
CA ALA A 97 18.62 -4.37 -3.93
C ALA A 97 18.28 -3.57 -5.20
N GLY A 98 18.69 -2.30 -5.29
CA GLY A 98 18.48 -1.47 -6.49
C GLY A 98 17.29 -0.51 -6.48
N LEU A 99 16.50 -0.45 -5.39
CA LEU A 99 15.35 0.46 -5.29
C LEU A 99 15.71 1.75 -4.55
N THR A 100 16.30 2.71 -5.27
CA THR A 100 16.80 3.98 -4.71
C THR A 100 15.75 5.10 -4.65
N GLY A 101 14.63 4.94 -5.37
CA GLY A 101 13.56 5.94 -5.46
C GLY A 101 12.32 5.59 -4.61
N ARG A 102 11.64 6.61 -4.08
CA ARG A 102 10.33 6.48 -3.42
C ARG A 102 9.23 7.04 -4.30
N LEU A 103 8.19 6.25 -4.54
CA LEU A 103 6.97 6.68 -5.22
C LEU A 103 5.84 6.81 -4.20
N ILE A 104 5.42 8.05 -3.93
CA ILE A 104 4.24 8.33 -3.09
C ILE A 104 3.02 8.48 -4.00
N VAL A 105 1.99 7.68 -3.74
CA VAL A 105 0.70 7.68 -4.47
C VAL A 105 -0.45 7.73 -3.49
N ALA A 106 -1.47 8.54 -3.80
CA ALA A 106 -2.72 8.57 -3.06
C ALA A 106 -3.73 7.68 -3.78
N LEU A 107 -3.91 6.45 -3.28
CA LEU A 107 -4.84 5.48 -3.86
C LEU A 107 -6.28 5.72 -3.35
N PRO A 108 -7.31 5.51 -4.18
CA PRO A 108 -8.69 5.52 -3.73
C PRO A 108 -8.95 4.39 -2.73
N GLU A 109 -9.89 4.57 -1.80
CA GLU A 109 -10.25 3.57 -0.78
C GLU A 109 -10.67 2.22 -1.38
N THR A 110 -11.28 2.27 -2.57
CA THR A 110 -11.66 1.09 -3.36
C THR A 110 -10.49 0.21 -3.78
N LEU A 111 -9.25 0.72 -3.73
CA LEU A 111 -8.02 -0.03 -3.98
C LEU A 111 -7.16 -0.14 -2.73
N SER A 112 -7.01 0.92 -1.94
CA SER A 112 -6.12 0.89 -0.76
C SER A 112 -6.63 -0.04 0.35
N VAL A 113 -7.93 -0.07 0.61
CA VAL A 113 -8.49 -0.90 1.69
C VAL A 113 -8.42 -2.39 1.34
N PRO A 114 -8.86 -2.86 0.15
CA PRO A 114 -8.70 -4.26 -0.21
C PRO A 114 -7.24 -4.68 -0.35
N LEU A 115 -6.35 -3.77 -0.77
CA LEU A 115 -4.91 -4.04 -0.86
C LEU A 115 -4.31 -4.31 0.52
N GLU A 116 -4.55 -3.42 1.49
CA GLU A 116 -4.04 -3.56 2.85
C GLU A 116 -4.57 -4.84 3.50
N ARG A 117 -5.89 -5.06 3.44
CA ARG A 117 -6.52 -6.24 4.03
C ARG A 117 -6.09 -7.53 3.34
N GLY A 118 -6.07 -7.55 2.01
CA GLY A 118 -5.70 -8.74 1.26
C GLY A 118 -4.26 -9.15 1.48
N VAL A 119 -3.34 -8.18 1.56
CA VAL A 119 -1.94 -8.45 1.95
C VAL A 119 -1.87 -8.98 3.38
N CYS A 120 -2.57 -8.37 4.33
CA CYS A 120 -2.58 -8.82 5.73
C CYS A 120 -3.05 -10.28 5.86
N TRP A 121 -4.22 -10.61 5.31
CA TRP A 121 -4.83 -11.93 5.48
C TRP A 121 -4.15 -13.02 4.65
N ASN A 122 -3.69 -12.72 3.44
CA ASN A 122 -2.90 -13.71 2.67
C ASN A 122 -1.56 -14.02 3.34
N ASN A 123 -0.95 -13.04 4.01
CA ASN A 123 0.31 -13.26 4.71
C ASN A 123 0.14 -13.94 6.06
N GLN A 124 -1.06 -13.93 6.66
CA GLN A 124 -1.29 -14.46 8.01
C GLN A 124 -0.71 -15.86 8.24
N PRO A 125 -0.96 -16.89 7.38
CA PRO A 125 -0.38 -18.22 7.61
C PRO A 125 1.16 -18.22 7.54
N HIS A 126 1.76 -17.39 6.68
CA HIS A 126 3.21 -17.28 6.54
C HIS A 126 3.85 -16.55 7.73
N VAL A 127 3.18 -15.51 8.22
CA VAL A 127 3.58 -14.79 9.43
C VAL A 127 3.50 -15.69 10.66
N GLN A 128 2.44 -16.49 10.79
CA GLN A 128 2.31 -17.48 11.86
C GLN A 128 3.40 -18.54 11.78
N ALA A 129 3.74 -19.04 10.59
CA ALA A 129 4.85 -19.98 10.40
C ALA A 129 6.20 -19.37 10.83
N LEU A 130 6.46 -18.10 10.48
CA LEU A 130 7.68 -17.39 10.88
C LEU A 130 7.73 -17.11 12.39
N GLN A 131 6.59 -16.83 13.01
CA GLN A 131 6.50 -16.69 14.47
C GLN A 131 6.78 -18.02 15.17
N ALA A 132 6.11 -19.10 14.75
CA ALA A 132 6.33 -20.44 15.31
C ALA A 132 7.79 -20.90 15.14
N TRP A 133 8.41 -20.57 14.02
CA TRP A 133 9.84 -20.80 13.80
C TRP A 133 10.69 -20.02 14.81
N THR A 134 10.37 -18.74 15.01
CA THR A 134 11.09 -17.84 15.94
C THR A 134 10.94 -18.30 17.39
N ASP A 135 9.76 -18.74 17.79
CA ASP A 135 9.49 -19.27 19.13
C ASP A 135 10.32 -20.53 19.41
N ARG A 136 10.55 -21.35 18.37
CA ARG A 136 11.32 -22.59 18.48
C ARG A 136 12.83 -22.39 18.46
N TRP A 137 13.32 -21.50 17.60
CA TRP A 137 14.75 -21.42 17.27
C TRP A 137 15.40 -20.07 17.61
N GLY A 138 14.63 -19.12 18.13
CA GLY A 138 15.04 -17.75 18.39
C GLY A 138 14.99 -16.84 17.15
N PRO A 139 15.48 -15.60 17.25
CA PRO A 139 15.32 -14.55 16.22
C PRO A 139 16.06 -14.80 14.89
N GLY A 140 16.85 -15.88 14.80
CA GLY A 140 17.53 -16.30 13.59
C GLY A 140 18.98 -15.81 13.46
N PRO A 141 19.69 -16.21 12.39
CA PRO A 141 21.15 -16.11 12.30
C PRO A 141 21.69 -14.68 12.38
N ALA A 142 20.98 -13.71 11.81
CA ALA A 142 21.45 -12.32 11.77
C ALA A 142 21.13 -11.51 13.02
N ALA A 143 20.48 -12.12 14.02
CA ALA A 143 20.51 -11.65 15.41
C ALA A 143 21.71 -12.24 16.19
N GLY A 144 22.64 -12.92 15.51
CA GLY A 144 23.91 -13.38 16.07
C GLY A 144 23.87 -14.73 16.76
N ARG A 145 22.69 -15.34 16.97
CA ARG A 145 22.53 -16.72 17.47
C ARG A 145 21.26 -17.34 16.91
N SER A 146 21.41 -18.32 16.04
CA SER A 146 20.36 -19.31 15.81
C SER A 146 20.95 -20.68 16.09
N ALA A 147 20.29 -21.44 16.96
CA ALA A 147 20.58 -22.86 17.16
C ALA A 147 19.87 -23.73 16.10
N ALA A 148 19.26 -23.11 15.08
CA ALA A 148 18.50 -23.80 14.05
C ALA A 148 19.43 -24.62 13.14
N PRO A 149 19.09 -25.89 12.88
CA PRO A 149 19.81 -26.67 11.88
C PRO A 149 19.50 -26.15 10.46
N PRO A 150 20.32 -26.48 9.45
CA PRO A 150 20.19 -25.95 8.08
C PRO A 150 18.80 -26.14 7.46
N GLU A 151 18.14 -27.26 7.71
CA GLU A 151 16.78 -27.54 7.22
C GLU A 151 15.74 -26.57 7.76
N ALA A 152 15.89 -26.14 9.01
CA ALA A 152 15.01 -25.16 9.64
C ALA A 152 15.27 -23.75 9.07
N LEU A 153 16.51 -23.42 8.75
CA LEU A 153 16.82 -22.16 8.05
C LEU A 153 16.17 -22.11 6.66
N ALA A 154 16.25 -23.22 5.91
CA ALA A 154 15.59 -23.33 4.61
C ALA A 154 14.06 -23.21 4.70
N GLU A 155 13.44 -23.73 5.78
CA GLU A 155 12.00 -23.57 6.05
C GLU A 155 11.61 -22.10 6.30
N ARG A 156 12.42 -21.39 7.09
CA ARG A 156 12.24 -19.96 7.34
C ARG A 156 12.36 -19.13 6.07
N GLU A 157 13.35 -19.43 5.23
CA GLU A 157 13.54 -18.76 3.94
C GLU A 157 12.36 -18.97 3.01
N ARG A 158 11.86 -20.22 2.89
CA ARG A 158 10.64 -20.51 2.11
C ARG A 158 9.44 -19.73 2.63
N SER A 159 9.24 -19.69 3.94
CA SER A 159 8.11 -18.95 4.54
C SER A 159 8.24 -17.44 4.32
N THR A 160 9.47 -16.90 4.39
CA THR A 160 9.77 -15.48 4.12
C THR A 160 9.52 -15.12 2.66
N ALA A 161 9.90 -16.00 1.72
CA ALA A 161 9.69 -15.79 0.29
C ALA A 161 8.20 -15.76 -0.13
N LEU A 162 7.32 -16.32 0.70
CA LEU A 162 5.86 -16.30 0.47
C LEU A 162 5.18 -15.05 1.03
N VAL A 163 5.88 -14.25 1.84
CA VAL A 163 5.34 -12.99 2.36
C VAL A 163 5.31 -11.95 1.24
N MET A 164 4.11 -11.48 0.91
CA MET A 164 3.90 -10.44 -0.09
C MET A 164 3.79 -9.07 0.57
N THR A 165 4.41 -8.03 0.02
CA THR A 165 4.21 -6.66 0.50
C THR A 165 3.23 -5.88 -0.37
N THR A 166 2.64 -4.82 0.17
CA THR A 166 1.86 -3.85 -0.65
C THR A 166 2.73 -3.23 -1.75
N GLY A 167 4.03 -3.06 -1.48
CA GLY A 167 5.00 -2.59 -2.48
C GLY A 167 5.19 -3.55 -3.65
N ASP A 168 5.17 -4.87 -3.41
CA ASP A 168 5.25 -5.87 -4.48
C ASP A 168 4.05 -5.78 -5.42
N VAL A 169 2.84 -5.67 -4.85
CA VAL A 169 1.61 -5.55 -5.63
C VAL A 169 1.57 -4.24 -6.42
N VAL A 170 2.00 -3.13 -5.80
CA VAL A 170 2.07 -1.82 -6.48
C VAL A 170 3.09 -1.82 -7.62
N ARG A 171 4.26 -2.45 -7.43
CA ARG A 171 5.27 -2.59 -8.49
C ARG A 171 4.76 -3.43 -9.65
N ALA A 172 4.20 -4.60 -9.37
CA ALA A 172 3.63 -5.46 -10.41
C ALA A 172 2.47 -4.75 -11.15
N GLY A 173 1.65 -3.99 -10.43
CA GLY A 173 0.62 -3.14 -11.03
C GLY A 173 1.19 -2.05 -11.95
N LEU A 174 2.30 -1.41 -11.56
CA LEU A 174 2.99 -0.43 -12.39
C LEU A 174 3.62 -1.08 -13.64
N GLU A 175 4.27 -2.24 -13.48
CA GLU A 175 4.86 -2.99 -14.59
C GLU A 175 3.81 -3.34 -15.65
N ARG A 176 2.59 -3.74 -15.24
CA ARG A 176 1.47 -3.95 -16.17
C ARG A 176 1.15 -2.71 -16.99
N VAL A 177 1.06 -1.54 -16.35
CA VAL A 177 0.76 -0.28 -17.05
C VAL A 177 1.88 0.10 -18.03
N LEU A 178 3.13 -0.23 -17.72
CA LEU A 178 4.27 0.10 -18.57
C LEU A 178 4.45 -0.87 -19.76
N GLN A 179 3.78 -2.03 -19.72
CA GLN A 179 3.82 -3.05 -20.78
C GLN A 179 2.64 -2.94 -21.76
N GLU A 180 1.62 -2.14 -21.43
CA GLU A 180 0.49 -1.76 -22.31
C GLU A 180 0.85 -0.58 -23.22
#